data_AF-A0A7S1M489-F1
#
_entry.id   AF-A0A7S1M489-F1
#
_cell.length_a   1.000
_cell.length_b   1.000
_cell.length_c   1.000
_cell.angle_alpha   90.00
_cell.angle_beta   90.00
_cell.angle_gamma   90.00
#
_symmetry.space_group_name_H-M   'P 1'
#
loop_
_entity.id
_entity.type
_entity.pdbx_description
1 polymer ?
#
loop_
_entity_poly.entity_id
_entity_poly.type
_entity_poly.pdbx_seq_one_letter_code
_entity_poly.pdbx_strand_id
1 'polypeptide(L)'
;IMGEIVLGSKKLDPLTYNMLLAPICLAVLVIANAVHWSPGTLEDFRQAWPLLFASACMAFCLNIAVAAVIKECSAVGFVLAGLAKDILIVLSSACLFDERVTAQQGCAFLVTILGVFFWSYMK
;
A
#
# COMPACT_ATOMS: atom_id res chain seq x y z
N ILE A 1 -13.62 -1.29 3.13
CA ILE A 1 -14.97 -1.89 3.30
C ILE A 1 -14.88 -3.35 3.75
N MET A 2 -14.40 -4.32 2.94
CA MET A 2 -14.34 -5.73 3.39
C MET A 2 -13.39 -5.96 4.60
N GLY A 3 -12.24 -5.28 4.64
CA GLY A 3 -11.32 -5.31 5.79
C GLY A 3 -11.91 -4.68 7.07
N GLU A 4 -12.59 -3.53 6.95
CA GLU A 4 -13.28 -2.88 8.08
C GLU A 4 -14.38 -3.77 8.68
N ILE A 5 -15.15 -4.50 7.85
CA ILE A 5 -16.23 -5.38 8.35
C ILE A 5 -15.67 -6.57 9.15
N VAL A 6 -14.53 -7.12 8.71
CA VAL A 6 -13.84 -8.23 9.39
C VAL A 6 -13.16 -7.76 10.68
N LEU A 7 -12.51 -6.59 10.66
CA LEU A 7 -11.82 -5.99 11.82
C LEU A 7 -12.80 -5.42 12.87
N GLY A 8 -13.97 -4.94 12.45
CA GLY A 8 -15.01 -4.43 13.34
C GLY A 8 -15.83 -5.52 14.05
N SER A 9 -15.99 -6.70 13.44
CA SER A 9 -16.83 -7.78 13.99
C SER A 9 -16.06 -8.78 14.86
N LYS A 10 -14.76 -8.96 14.63
CA LYS A 10 -13.84 -9.67 15.52
C LYS A 10 -12.73 -8.68 15.83
N LYS A 11 -12.50 -8.34 17.11
CA LYS A 11 -11.37 -7.54 17.61
C LYS A 11 -10.03 -8.15 17.20
N LEU A 12 -9.69 -8.09 15.93
CA LEU A 12 -8.51 -8.71 15.35
C LEU A 12 -7.41 -7.66 15.34
N ASP A 13 -6.29 -7.98 15.97
CA ASP A 13 -5.13 -7.13 15.91
C ASP A 13 -4.58 -7.08 14.47
N PRO A 14 -3.99 -5.94 14.06
CA PRO A 14 -3.50 -5.72 12.69
C PRO A 14 -2.54 -6.82 12.23
N LEU A 15 -1.77 -7.35 13.18
CA LEU A 15 -0.83 -8.45 12.98
C LEU A 15 -1.53 -9.77 12.62
N THR A 16 -2.65 -10.07 13.28
CA THR A 16 -3.44 -11.29 13.02
C THR A 16 -4.11 -11.21 11.65
N TYR A 17 -4.60 -10.02 11.26
CA TYR A 17 -5.12 -9.79 9.91
C TYR A 17 -4.05 -10.03 8.84
N ASN A 18 -2.84 -9.49 9.04
CA ASN A 18 -1.72 -9.72 8.13
C ASN A 18 -1.30 -11.19 8.07
N MET A 19 -1.29 -11.92 9.20
CA MET A 19 -1.03 -13.36 9.23
C MET A 19 -2.07 -14.17 8.45
N LEU A 20 -3.34 -13.74 8.41
CA LEU A 20 -4.38 -14.41 7.63
C LEU A 20 -4.26 -14.15 6.13
N LEU A 21 -3.79 -12.96 5.73
CA LEU A 21 -3.57 -12.64 4.31
C LEU A 21 -2.26 -13.21 3.76
N ALA A 22 -1.22 -13.35 4.60
CA ALA A 22 0.08 -13.89 4.19
C ALA A 22 0.02 -15.21 3.38
N PRO A 23 -0.73 -16.26 3.78
CA PRO A 23 -0.81 -17.50 3.01
C PRO A 23 -1.51 -17.32 1.66
N ILE A 24 -2.49 -16.42 1.57
CA ILE A 24 -3.22 -16.13 0.33
C ILE A 24 -2.30 -15.39 -0.64
N CYS A 25 -1.57 -14.37 -0.16
CA CYS A 25 -0.55 -13.67 -0.95
C CYS A 25 0.52 -14.64 -1.44
N LEU A 26 1.01 -15.54 -0.59
CA LEU A 26 2.02 -16.53 -0.97
C LEU A 26 1.50 -17.48 -2.04
N ALA A 27 0.26 -17.97 -1.92
CA ALA A 27 -0.35 -18.84 -2.92
C ALA A 27 -0.44 -18.14 -4.29
N VAL A 28 -0.93 -16.89 -4.32
CA VAL A 28 -1.01 -16.10 -5.56
C VAL A 28 0.38 -15.85 -6.15
N LEU A 29 1.37 -15.52 -5.31
CA LEU A 29 2.73 -15.25 -5.77
C LEU A 29 3.39 -16.50 -6.36
N VAL A 30 3.19 -17.67 -5.72
CA VAL A 30 3.70 -18.95 -6.21
C VAL A 30 3.07 -19.32 -7.55
N ILE A 31 1.75 -19.13 -7.69
CA ILE A 31 1.05 -19.38 -8.97
C ILE A 31 1.57 -18.44 -10.05
N ALA A 32 1.67 -17.14 -9.77
CA ALA A 32 2.18 -16.15 -10.72
C ALA A 32 3.61 -16.47 -11.18
N ASN A 33 4.46 -16.90 -10.24
CA ASN A 33 5.85 -17.29 -10.50
C ASN A 33 5.91 -18.58 -11.36
N ALA A 34 5.06 -19.57 -11.07
CA ALA A 34 4.97 -20.80 -11.86
C ALA A 34 4.52 -20.54 -13.32
N VAL A 35 3.61 -19.59 -13.53
CA VAL A 35 3.12 -19.22 -14.88
C VAL A 35 4.17 -18.45 -15.69
N HIS A 36 4.97 -17.60 -15.05
CA HIS A 36 5.98 -16.76 -15.72
C HIS A 36 7.41 -17.32 -15.58
N TRP A 37 7.53 -18.61 -15.28
CA TRP A 37 8.83 -19.23 -15.02
C TRP A 37 9.71 -19.20 -16.27
N SER A 38 10.87 -18.54 -16.18
CA SER A 38 11.89 -18.54 -17.21
C SER A 38 13.19 -19.14 -16.68
N PRO A 39 14.01 -19.79 -17.52
CA PRO A 39 15.26 -20.40 -17.07
C PRO A 39 16.27 -19.38 -16.49
N GLY A 40 16.17 -18.09 -16.83
CA GLY A 40 17.02 -17.02 -16.28
C GLY A 40 16.60 -16.50 -14.91
N THR A 41 15.38 -16.83 -14.46
CA THR A 41 14.80 -16.28 -13.22
C THR A 41 15.60 -16.64 -11.96
N LEU A 42 16.30 -17.78 -11.95
CA LEU A 42 17.16 -18.20 -10.84
C LEU A 42 18.45 -17.38 -10.73
N GLU A 43 19.03 -17.02 -11.87
CA GLU A 43 20.23 -16.16 -11.95
C GLU A 43 19.88 -14.74 -11.49
N ASP A 44 18.78 -14.20 -12.00
CA ASP A 44 18.26 -12.88 -11.65
C ASP A 44 17.90 -12.80 -10.15
N PHE A 45 17.28 -13.86 -9.62
CA PHE A 45 16.98 -13.95 -8.18
C PHE A 45 18.26 -13.91 -7.35
N ARG A 46 19.33 -14.61 -7.75
CA ARG A 46 20.61 -14.62 -7.02
C ARG A 46 21.30 -13.25 -7.03
N GLN A 47 21.11 -12.45 -8.07
CA GLN A 47 21.68 -11.11 -8.12
C GLN A 47 20.80 -10.09 -7.36
N ALA A 48 19.48 -10.25 -7.42
CA ALA A 48 18.51 -9.32 -6.83
C ALA A 48 18.03 -9.69 -5.41
N TRP A 49 18.48 -10.82 -4.83
CA TRP A 49 17.99 -11.29 -3.52
C TRP A 49 18.03 -10.24 -2.39
N PRO A 50 19.03 -9.37 -2.22
CA PRO A 50 19.03 -8.42 -1.12
C PRO A 50 18.01 -7.30 -1.35
N LEU A 51 17.79 -6.90 -2.61
CA LEU A 51 16.77 -5.92 -2.98
C LEU A 51 15.37 -6.50 -2.82
N LEU A 52 15.17 -7.76 -3.24
CA LEU A 52 13.92 -8.50 -3.04
C LEU A 52 13.59 -8.66 -1.55
N PHE A 53 14.59 -8.96 -0.72
CA PHE A 53 14.41 -9.05 0.72
C PHE A 53 14.04 -7.69 1.34
N ALA A 54 14.76 -6.62 0.99
CA ALA A 54 14.43 -5.27 1.46
C ALA A 54 13.03 -4.83 1.02
N SER A 55 12.65 -5.12 -0.23
CA SER A 55 11.30 -4.87 -0.75
C SER A 55 10.24 -5.66 0.01
N ALA A 56 10.48 -6.94 0.30
CA ALA A 56 9.58 -7.78 1.10
C ALA A 56 9.40 -7.25 2.53
N CYS A 57 10.48 -6.79 3.18
CA CYS A 57 10.42 -6.15 4.49
C CYS A 57 9.61 -4.85 4.46
N MET A 58 9.82 -3.99 3.46
CA MET A 58 9.03 -2.76 3.30
C MET A 58 7.55 -3.07 3.05
N ALA A 59 7.26 -4.06 2.21
CA ALA A 59 5.88 -4.50 1.95
C ALA A 59 5.22 -5.04 3.22
N PHE A 60 5.94 -5.80 4.05
CA PHE A 60 5.43 -6.27 5.35
C PHE A 60 5.11 -5.11 6.29
N CYS A 61 6.04 -4.16 6.45
CA CYS A 61 5.82 -2.96 7.26
C CYS A 61 4.63 -2.13 6.76
N LEU A 62 4.49 -1.99 5.43
CA LEU A 62 3.38 -1.27 4.81
C LEU A 62 2.04 -1.97 5.09
N ASN A 63 1.97 -3.29 4.96
CA ASN A 63 0.75 -4.06 5.24
C ASN A 63 0.35 -3.94 6.72
N ILE A 64 1.31 -3.95 7.64
CA ILE A 64 1.03 -3.70 9.07
C ILE A 64 0.53 -2.27 9.28
N ALA A 65 1.18 -1.27 8.68
CA ALA A 65 0.77 0.13 8.80
C ALA A 65 -0.65 0.34 8.27
N VAL A 66 -0.98 -0.26 7.12
CA VAL A 66 -2.34 -0.25 6.56
C VAL A 66 -3.33 -0.92 7.49
N ALA A 67 -3.04 -2.12 8.00
CA ALA A 67 -3.93 -2.82 8.93
C ALA A 67 -4.12 -2.05 10.24
N ALA A 68 -3.08 -1.35 10.73
CA ALA A 68 -3.16 -0.48 11.91
C ALA A 68 -4.00 0.76 11.63
N VAL A 69 -3.84 1.41 10.47
CA VAL A 69 -4.68 2.53 10.05
C VAL A 69 -6.13 2.09 9.90
N ILE A 70 -6.43 0.91 9.34
CA ILE A 70 -7.81 0.40 9.23
C ILE A 70 -8.42 0.13 10.62
N LYS A 71 -7.61 -0.31 11.59
CA LYS A 71 -8.08 -0.56 12.96
C LYS A 71 -8.41 0.74 13.70
N GLU A 72 -7.60 1.78 13.53
CA GLU A 72 -7.71 3.04 14.27
C GLU A 72 -8.52 4.13 13.52
N CYS A 73 -8.65 4.06 12.19
CA CYS A 73 -9.37 5.04 11.38
C CYS A 73 -10.62 4.47 10.71
N SER A 74 -11.67 5.30 10.68
CA SER A 74 -12.80 5.14 9.76
C SER A 74 -12.30 5.14 8.29
N ALA A 75 -13.08 4.57 7.36
CA ALA A 75 -12.86 4.63 5.91
C ALA A 75 -12.23 5.93 5.35
N VAL A 76 -12.54 7.09 5.95
CA VAL A 76 -11.97 8.41 5.60
C VAL A 76 -10.47 8.51 5.91
N GLY A 77 -10.02 8.02 7.06
CA GLY A 77 -8.61 8.04 7.45
C GLY A 77 -7.75 7.10 6.61
N PHE A 78 -8.33 5.99 6.14
CA PHE A 78 -7.66 5.13 5.15
C PHE A 78 -7.44 5.85 3.81
N VAL A 79 -8.45 6.59 3.33
CA VAL A 79 -8.33 7.41 2.11
C VAL A 79 -7.29 8.52 2.29
N LEU A 80 -7.25 9.18 3.46
CA LEU A 80 -6.25 10.19 3.80
C LEU A 80 -4.82 9.63 3.85
N ALA A 81 -4.62 8.47 4.45
CA ALA A 81 -3.30 7.83 4.51
C ALA A 81 -2.81 7.44 3.11
N GLY A 82 -3.70 6.95 2.26
CA GLY A 82 -3.40 6.70 0.84
C GLY A 82 -3.01 7.98 0.10
N LEU A 83 -3.77 9.05 0.28
CA LEU A 83 -3.47 10.36 -0.31
C LEU A 83 -2.12 10.91 0.15
N ALA A 84 -1.82 10.83 1.45
CA ALA A 84 -0.54 11.28 2.00
C ALA A 84 0.64 10.50 1.40
N LYS A 85 0.51 9.16 1.29
CA LYS A 85 1.49 8.31 0.60
C LYS A 85 1.71 8.77 -0.83
N ASP A 86 0.65 9.02 -1.60
CA ASP A 86 0.76 9.39 -3.00
C ASP A 86 1.41 10.77 -3.19
N ILE A 87 1.11 11.75 -2.33
CA ILE A 87 1.78 13.06 -2.31
C ILE A 87 3.27 12.89 -2.02
N LEU A 88 3.64 12.08 -1.01
CA LEU A 88 5.04 11.82 -0.68
C LEU A 88 5.80 11.16 -1.83
N ILE A 89 5.17 10.24 -2.56
CA ILE A 89 5.77 9.61 -3.75
C ILE A 89 6.01 10.65 -4.84
N VAL A 90 5.03 11.49 -5.16
CA VAL A 90 5.18 12.52 -6.20
C VAL A 90 6.25 13.55 -5.83
N LEU A 91 6.27 14.00 -4.57
CA LEU A 91 7.30 14.93 -4.09
C LEU A 91 8.69 14.29 -4.10
N SER A 92 8.81 13.03 -3.69
CA SER A 92 10.08 12.30 -3.75
C SER A 92 10.54 12.10 -5.19
N SER A 93 9.62 11.83 -6.12
CA SER A 93 9.95 11.71 -7.56
C SER A 93 10.47 13.04 -8.11
N ALA A 94 9.78 14.14 -7.81
CA ALA A 94 10.15 15.47 -8.23
C ALA A 94 11.51 15.91 -7.65
N CYS A 95 11.77 15.64 -6.37
CA CYS A 95 13.02 16.04 -5.72
C CYS A 95 14.22 15.17 -6.09
N LEU A 96 14.03 13.86 -6.29
CA LEU A 96 15.14 12.92 -6.53
C LEU A 96 15.45 12.73 -8.02
N PHE A 97 14.44 12.82 -8.89
CA PHE A 97 14.56 12.54 -10.32
C PHE A 97 14.35 13.78 -11.20
N ASP A 98 14.22 14.98 -10.61
CA ASP A 98 13.93 16.26 -11.27
C ASP A 98 12.75 16.18 -12.25
N GLU A 99 11.78 15.32 -11.91
CA GLU A 99 10.64 15.04 -12.76
C GLU A 99 9.63 16.19 -12.66
N ARG A 100 9.12 16.64 -13.81
CA ARG A 100 8.18 17.77 -13.85
C ARG A 100 6.81 17.33 -13.33
N VAL A 101 6.43 17.88 -12.17
CA VAL A 101 5.07 17.74 -11.63
C VAL A 101 4.08 18.47 -12.55
N THR A 102 3.20 17.72 -13.20
CA THR A 102 2.17 18.28 -14.09
C THR A 102 1.13 19.07 -13.29
N ALA A 103 0.69 20.22 -13.80
CA ALA A 103 -0.37 21.02 -13.16
C ALA A 103 -1.66 20.21 -12.88
N GLN A 104 -1.95 19.21 -13.71
CA GLN A 104 -3.05 18.26 -13.51
C GLN A 104 -2.93 17.45 -12.21
N GLN A 105 -1.72 17.04 -11.81
CA GLN A 105 -1.49 16.33 -10.54
C GLN A 105 -1.79 17.26 -9.35
N GLY A 106 -1.34 18.52 -9.43
CA GLY A 106 -1.65 19.54 -8.43
C GLY A 106 -3.16 19.77 -8.28
N CYS A 107 -3.89 19.93 -9.39
CA CYS A 107 -5.35 20.07 -9.35
C CYS A 107 -6.05 18.84 -8.77
N ALA A 108 -5.60 17.62 -9.13
CA ALA A 108 -6.17 16.39 -8.58
C ALA A 108 -5.99 16.32 -7.06
N PHE A 109 -4.79 16.60 -6.54
CA PHE A 109 -4.56 16.60 -5.10
C PHE A 109 -5.40 17.65 -4.37
N LEU A 110 -5.56 18.85 -4.93
CA LEU A 110 -6.42 19.89 -4.35
C LEU A 110 -7.89 19.44 -4.26
N VAL A 111 -8.44 18.87 -5.34
CA VAL A 111 -9.83 18.38 -5.37
C VAL A 111 -10.02 17.24 -4.36
N THR A 112 -9.06 16.31 -4.26
CA THR A 112 -9.15 15.20 -3.29
C THR A 112 -9.09 15.71 -1.85
N ILE A 113 -8.19 16.65 -1.53
CA ILE A 113 -8.12 17.26 -0.20
C ILE A 113 -9.43 17.96 0.15
N LEU A 114 -9.99 18.76 -0.76
CA LEU A 114 -11.26 19.45 -0.55
C LEU A 114 -12.43 18.48 -0.35
N GLY A 115 -12.50 17.43 -1.16
CA GLY A 115 -13.54 16.41 -1.02
C GLY A 115 -13.48 15.68 0.33
N VAL A 116 -12.28 15.37 0.81
CA VAL A 116 -12.09 14.76 2.13
C VAL A 116 -12.43 15.74 3.26
N PHE A 117 -12.01 17.01 3.16
CA PHE A 117 -12.35 18.04 4.14
C PHE A 117 -13.87 18.24 4.24
N PHE A 118 -14.55 18.32 3.10
CA PHE A 118 -16.00 18.47 3.05
C PHE A 118 -16.71 17.27 3.68
N TRP A 119 -16.27 16.05 3.36
CA TRP A 119 -16.80 14.84 3.98
C TRP A 119 -16.57 14.79 5.49
N SER A 120 -15.39 15.21 5.96
CA SER A 120 -15.09 15.27 7.40
C SER A 120 -15.86 16.36 8.13
N TYR A 121 -16.29 17.42 7.45
CA TYR A 121 -17.14 18.47 8.02
C TYR A 121 -18.62 18.06 8.11
N MET A 122 -19.07 17.18 7.21
CA MET A 122 -20.45 16.69 7.17
C MET A 122 -20.75 15.55 8.15
N LYS A 123 -19.73 14.91 8.71
CA LYS A 123 -19.86 13.77 9.63
C LYS A 123 -19.64 14.20 11.07
#